data_AF-A0A6J4K2B0-F1
#
_entry.id   AF-A0A6J4K2B0-F1
#
_cell.length_a   1.000
_cell.length_b   1.000
_cell.length_c   1.000
_cell.angle_alpha   90.00
_cell.angle_beta   90.00
_cell.angle_gamma   90.00
#
_symmetry.space_group_name_H-M   'P 1'
#
loop_
_entity.id
_entity.type
_entity.pdbx_description
1 polymer ?
#
loop_
_entity_poly.entity_id
_entity_poly.type
_entity_poly.pdbx_seq_one_letter_code
_entity_poly.pdbx_strand_id
1 'polypeptide(L)'
;WPGHKEVVVANEPEAVLRAINDRAITRLLVPDGRPGNPSFGRATLASGWLRSALAYAPNGRAQDADVTAAGNTVTEAYVSAVINESAQLDREKKATLRDGREQVMETGRPVEHYRRVSLDTARALLASEPG
;
A
#
# COMPACT_ATOMS: atom_id res chain seq x y z
N TRP A 1 -17.18 -0.33 13.61
CA TRP A 1 -15.88 -0.68 13.01
C TRP A 1 -15.02 -1.34 14.07
N PRO A 2 -14.58 -2.61 13.96
CA PRO A 2 -13.83 -3.22 15.05
C PRO A 2 -12.32 -2.96 14.90
N GLY A 3 -11.70 -2.47 15.98
CA GLY A 3 -10.30 -1.99 16.02
C GLY A 3 -9.20 -3.02 15.79
N HIS A 4 -9.52 -4.25 15.36
CA HIS A 4 -8.52 -5.25 14.99
C HIS A 4 -8.02 -5.12 13.55
N LYS A 5 -8.67 -4.31 12.70
CA LYS A 5 -8.28 -4.10 11.29
C LYS A 5 -7.26 -2.98 11.09
N GLU A 6 -7.16 -2.07 12.05
CA GLU A 6 -6.26 -0.92 12.00
C GLU A 6 -5.23 -1.03 13.12
N VAL A 7 -3.98 -0.71 12.80
CA VAL A 7 -2.85 -0.82 13.72
C VAL A 7 -2.04 0.45 13.61
N VAL A 8 -1.94 1.18 14.71
CA VAL A 8 -1.10 2.36 14.79
C VAL A 8 0.24 1.93 15.39
N VAL A 9 1.33 2.23 14.69
CA VAL A 9 2.70 1.95 15.12
C VAL A 9 3.54 3.20 14.93
N ALA A 10 4.70 3.25 15.61
CA ALA A 10 5.70 4.27 15.31
C ALA A 10 6.11 4.17 13.84
N ASN A 11 6.40 5.32 13.21
CA ASN A 11 6.91 5.39 11.84
C ASN A 11 8.39 4.97 11.77
N GLU A 12 8.68 3.76 12.23
CA GLU A 12 10.01 3.14 12.23
C GLU A 12 9.92 1.76 11.59
N PRO A 13 10.81 1.41 10.65
CA PRO A 13 10.75 0.14 9.91
C PRO A 13 10.66 -1.08 10.83
N GLU A 14 11.42 -1.10 11.92
CA GLU A 14 11.44 -2.18 12.90
C GLU A 14 10.10 -2.32 13.65
N ALA A 15 9.44 -1.21 13.98
CA ALA A 15 8.12 -1.24 14.63
C ALA A 15 7.05 -1.76 13.67
N VAL A 16 7.11 -1.34 12.40
CA VAL A 16 6.20 -1.81 11.34
C VAL A 16 6.39 -3.31 11.09
N LEU A 17 7.63 -3.79 10.92
CA LEU A 17 7.89 -5.21 10.67
C LEU A 17 7.47 -6.09 11.84
N ARG A 18 7.66 -5.65 13.09
CA ARG A 18 7.14 -6.36 14.27
C ARG A 18 5.62 -6.51 14.22
N ALA A 19 4.89 -5.43 13.94
CA ALA A 19 3.44 -5.49 13.85
C ALA A 19 2.92 -6.37 12.71
N ILE A 20 3.63 -6.42 11.58
CA ILE A 20 3.38 -7.34 10.47
C ILE A 20 3.52 -8.80 10.95
N ASN A 21 4.61 -9.11 11.66
CA ASN A 21 4.88 -10.45 12.15
C ASN A 21 3.88 -10.90 13.22
N ASP A 22 3.56 -10.02 14.18
CA ASP A 22 2.60 -10.30 15.27
C ASP A 22 1.20 -10.65 14.74
N ARG A 23 0.86 -10.16 13.55
CA ARG A 23 -0.42 -10.43 12.87
C ARG A 23 -0.35 -11.57 11.87
N ALA A 24 0.80 -12.24 11.77
CA ALA A 24 1.05 -13.32 10.83
C ALA A 24 0.68 -12.94 9.38
N ILE A 25 0.97 -11.70 8.97
CA ILE A 25 0.73 -11.25 7.60
C ILE A 25 1.63 -12.07 6.66
N THR A 26 1.03 -12.65 5.63
CA THR A 26 1.74 -13.51 4.66
C THR A 26 1.94 -12.86 3.30
N ARG A 27 1.21 -11.77 3.02
CA ARG A 27 1.23 -11.01 1.76
C ARG A 27 1.27 -9.53 2.10
N LEU A 28 2.31 -8.83 1.63
CA LEU A 28 2.49 -7.42 1.92
C LEU A 28 2.25 -6.58 0.66
N LEU A 29 1.50 -5.49 0.82
CA LEU A 29 1.45 -4.39 -0.14
C LEU A 29 2.18 -3.21 0.51
N VAL A 30 3.22 -2.70 -0.13
CA VAL A 30 4.11 -1.65 0.41
C VAL A 30 4.20 -0.47 -0.57
N PRO A 31 4.28 0.79 -0.12
CA PRO A 31 4.50 1.90 -1.05
C PRO A 31 5.75 1.67 -1.90
N ASP A 32 5.65 1.99 -3.18
CA ASP A 32 6.77 2.03 -4.10
C ASP A 32 7.59 3.30 -3.84
N GLY A 33 8.88 3.25 -4.14
CA GLY A 33 9.78 4.35 -3.85
C GLY A 33 11.24 3.92 -3.80
N ARG A 34 12.10 4.80 -3.30
CA ARG A 34 13.51 4.49 -3.13
C ARG A 34 13.71 3.62 -1.89
N PRO A 35 14.26 2.41 -2.01
CA PRO A 35 14.54 1.57 -0.85
C PRO A 35 15.52 2.25 0.11
N GLY A 36 15.21 2.21 1.41
CA GLY A 36 16.11 2.64 2.47
C GLY A 36 17.07 1.53 2.91
N ASN A 37 17.80 1.78 3.99
CA ASN A 37 18.68 0.80 4.62
C ASN A 37 18.30 0.58 6.10
N PRO A 38 17.13 -0.03 6.38
CA PRO A 38 16.70 -0.29 7.75
C PRO A 38 17.58 -1.32 8.46
N SER A 39 17.78 -1.13 9.76
CA SER A 39 18.37 -2.14 10.63
C SER A 39 17.27 -2.85 11.39
N PHE A 40 17.20 -4.18 11.26
CA PHE A 40 16.23 -5.01 11.96
C PHE A 40 16.86 -5.87 13.04
N GLY A 41 16.12 -6.09 14.12
CA GLY A 41 16.50 -7.07 15.13
C GLY A 41 16.49 -8.50 14.57
N ARG A 42 17.44 -9.34 15.00
CA ARG A 42 17.53 -10.74 14.56
C ARG A 42 16.24 -11.52 14.83
N ALA A 43 15.60 -11.28 15.98
CA ALA A 43 14.33 -11.92 16.34
C ALA A 43 13.20 -11.52 15.37
N THR A 44 13.12 -10.25 15.01
CA THR A 44 12.14 -9.70 14.08
C THR A 44 12.31 -10.26 12.67
N LEU A 45 13.54 -10.44 12.20
CA LEU A 45 13.78 -11.09 10.91
C LEU A 45 13.37 -12.58 10.91
N ALA A 46 13.58 -13.27 12.03
CA ALA A 46 13.30 -14.70 12.17
C ALA A 46 11.82 -15.04 12.39
N SER A 47 11.00 -14.08 12.86
CA SER A 47 9.58 -14.30 13.17
C SER A 47 8.62 -14.02 11.99
N GLY A 48 9.16 -13.75 10.80
CA GLY A 48 8.36 -13.37 9.63
C GLY A 48 7.64 -14.53 8.96
N TRP A 49 6.39 -14.29 8.56
CA TRP A 49 5.55 -15.22 7.78
C TRP A 49 5.32 -14.76 6.34
N LEU A 50 5.96 -13.66 5.94
CA LEU A 50 5.84 -13.10 4.60
C LEU A 50 6.26 -14.13 3.54
N ARG A 51 5.40 -14.29 2.54
CA ARG A 51 5.60 -15.20 1.41
C ARG A 51 5.76 -14.45 0.09
N SER A 52 5.12 -13.30 -0.05
CA SER A 52 5.32 -12.41 -1.18
C SER A 52 4.99 -10.97 -0.83
N ALA A 53 5.49 -10.06 -1.64
CA ALA A 53 5.22 -8.63 -1.51
C ALA A 53 5.01 -8.00 -2.89
N LEU A 54 4.15 -6.99 -2.93
CA LEU A 54 3.94 -6.11 -4.07
C LEU A 54 4.21 -4.67 -3.64
N ALA A 55 4.81 -3.88 -4.53
CA ALA A 55 4.92 -2.43 -4.39
C ALA A 55 3.76 -1.75 -5.13
N TYR A 56 3.21 -0.68 -4.55
CA TYR A 56 2.15 0.14 -5.16
C TYR A 56 2.53 1.62 -5.18
N ALA A 57 2.11 2.33 -6.23
CA ALA A 57 2.17 3.79 -6.24
C ALA A 57 0.78 4.37 -5.91
N PRO A 58 0.68 5.51 -5.19
CA PRO A 58 -0.60 6.14 -4.84
C PRO A 58 -1.47 6.52 -6.06
N ASN A 59 -0.85 6.77 -7.21
CA ASN A 59 -1.53 7.04 -8.48
C ASN A 59 -1.97 5.75 -9.23
N GLY A 60 -1.80 4.57 -8.61
CA GLY A 60 -2.12 3.27 -9.20
C GLY A 60 -1.14 2.79 -10.28
N ARG A 61 0.02 3.45 -10.44
CA ARG A 61 1.03 3.16 -11.48
C ARG A 61 2.40 2.93 -10.86
N ALA A 62 2.65 1.74 -10.31
CA ALA A 62 3.99 1.39 -9.83
C ALA A 62 5.01 1.40 -10.98
N GLN A 63 6.25 1.77 -10.67
CA GLN A 63 7.34 1.72 -11.65
C GLN A 63 7.66 0.25 -11.94
N ASP A 64 8.00 -0.08 -13.20
CA ASP A 64 8.32 -1.45 -13.65
C ASP A 64 7.27 -2.49 -13.23
N ALA A 65 5.99 -2.10 -13.28
CA ALA A 65 4.88 -2.95 -12.89
C ALA A 65 4.77 -4.20 -13.78
N ASP A 66 4.53 -5.34 -13.13
CA ASP A 66 4.41 -6.67 -13.75
C ASP A 66 3.16 -7.43 -13.26
N VAL A 67 2.32 -6.75 -12.48
CA VAL A 67 1.04 -7.24 -11.96
C VAL A 67 -0.02 -6.17 -12.18
N THR A 68 -1.16 -6.57 -12.74
CA THR A 68 -2.32 -5.70 -12.89
C THR A 68 -3.50 -6.25 -12.11
N ALA A 69 -4.23 -5.38 -11.40
CA ALA A 69 -5.53 -5.70 -10.84
C ALA A 69 -6.61 -4.84 -11.51
N ALA A 70 -7.56 -5.51 -12.17
CA ALA A 70 -8.73 -4.84 -12.73
C ALA A 70 -9.88 -4.90 -11.73
N GLY A 71 -10.38 -3.74 -11.35
CA GLY A 71 -11.59 -3.62 -10.57
C GLY A 71 -12.85 -3.66 -11.44
N ASN A 72 -13.97 -3.30 -10.83
CA ASN A 72 -15.25 -3.15 -11.52
C ASN A 72 -15.93 -1.85 -11.09
N THR A 73 -16.97 -1.47 -11.83
CA THR A 73 -17.71 -0.22 -11.61
C THR A 73 -18.42 -0.17 -10.26
N VAL A 74 -18.83 -1.31 -9.71
CA VAL A 74 -19.49 -1.39 -8.39
C VAL A 74 -18.48 -1.05 -7.28
N THR A 75 -17.28 -1.62 -7.32
CA THR A 75 -16.21 -1.31 -6.36
C THR A 75 -15.79 0.15 -6.46
N GLU A 76 -15.71 0.70 -7.68
CA GLU A 76 -15.36 2.12 -7.89
C GLU A 76 -16.40 3.09 -7.30
N ALA A 77 -17.68 2.71 -7.31
CA ALA A 77 -18.73 3.50 -6.65
C ALA A 77 -18.50 3.58 -5.13
N TYR A 78 -18.03 2.50 -4.49
CA TYR A 78 -17.68 2.53 -3.06
C TYR A 78 -16.45 3.41 -2.79
N VAL A 79 -15.43 3.36 -3.65
CA VAL A 79 -14.26 4.27 -3.55
C VAL A 79 -14.72 5.73 -3.62
N SER A 80 -15.58 6.04 -4.58
CA SER A 80 -16.16 7.38 -4.75
C SER A 80 -16.94 7.84 -3.52
N ALA A 81 -17.75 6.96 -2.92
CA ALA A 81 -18.49 7.24 -1.69
C ALA A 81 -17.53 7.56 -0.52
N VAL A 82 -16.48 6.75 -0.32
CA VAL A 82 -15.48 6.97 0.73
C VAL A 82 -14.78 8.32 0.56
N ILE A 83 -14.38 8.70 -0.67
CA ILE A 83 -13.76 10.00 -0.92
C ILE A 83 -14.71 11.14 -0.56
N ASN A 84 -15.99 11.03 -0.94
CA ASN A 84 -16.98 12.09 -0.70
C ASN A 84 -17.35 12.24 0.77
N GLU A 85 -17.51 11.14 1.49
CA GLU A 85 -17.96 11.10 2.89
C GLU A 85 -16.83 11.34 3.90
N SER A 86 -15.57 11.26 3.48
CA SER A 86 -14.42 11.50 4.35
C SER A 86 -14.39 12.94 4.88
N ALA A 87 -14.70 13.11 6.16
CA ALA A 87 -14.71 14.41 6.84
C ALA A 87 -13.31 15.02 7.05
N GLN A 88 -12.27 14.19 7.06
CA GLN A 88 -10.87 14.59 7.25
C GLN A 88 -10.24 15.20 5.98
N LEU A 89 -10.90 15.09 4.82
CA LEU A 89 -10.39 15.57 3.54
C LEU A 89 -11.05 16.89 3.16
N ASP A 90 -10.22 17.89 2.86
CA ASP A 90 -10.67 19.14 2.25
C ASP A 90 -11.10 18.94 0.79
N ARG A 91 -11.69 19.99 0.20
CA ARG A 91 -12.23 19.95 -1.17
C ARG A 91 -11.14 19.67 -2.21
N GLU A 92 -9.94 20.19 -2.01
CA GLU A 92 -8.82 20.07 -2.94
C GLU A 92 -8.25 18.65 -2.94
N LYS A 93 -8.05 18.04 -1.77
CA LYS A 93 -7.66 16.63 -1.64
C LYS A 93 -8.71 15.71 -2.25
N LYS A 94 -10.00 15.98 -2.03
CA LYS A 94 -11.07 15.21 -2.67
C LYS A 94 -11.05 15.33 -4.19
N ALA A 95 -10.73 16.50 -4.73
CA ALA A 95 -10.57 16.68 -6.18
C ALA A 95 -9.36 15.89 -6.71
N THR A 96 -8.21 16.03 -6.06
CA THR A 96 -6.98 15.30 -6.42
C THR A 96 -7.18 13.79 -6.43
N LEU A 97 -7.88 13.24 -5.42
CA LEU A 97 -8.18 11.82 -5.37
C LEU A 97 -9.11 11.37 -6.50
N ARG A 98 -10.12 12.17 -6.86
CA ARG A 98 -11.00 11.87 -8.00
C ARG A 98 -10.25 11.88 -9.32
N ASP A 99 -9.44 12.90 -9.56
CA ASP A 99 -8.62 13.01 -10.77
C ASP A 99 -7.66 11.81 -10.86
N GLY A 100 -7.08 11.37 -9.73
CA GLY A 100 -6.28 10.16 -9.65
C GLY A 100 -7.06 8.89 -10.00
N ARG A 101 -8.34 8.78 -9.60
CA ARG A 101 -9.20 7.65 -9.97
C ARG A 101 -9.55 7.64 -11.46
N GLU A 102 -9.70 8.80 -12.10
CA GLU A 102 -9.89 8.88 -13.54
C GLU A 102 -8.66 8.38 -14.32
N GLN A 103 -7.46 8.65 -13.81
CA GLN A 103 -6.18 8.24 -14.45
C GLN A 103 -5.93 6.72 -14.42
N VAL A 104 -6.57 5.97 -13.53
CA VAL A 104 -6.45 4.50 -13.50
C VAL A 104 -7.48 3.80 -14.37
N MET A 105 -8.38 4.53 -15.04
CA MET A 105 -9.38 3.93 -15.91
C MET A 105 -8.76 3.46 -17.23
N GLU A 106 -8.92 2.18 -17.53
CA GLU A 106 -8.52 1.57 -18.80
C GLU A 106 -9.71 0.81 -19.39
N THR A 107 -10.10 1.12 -20.63
CA THR A 107 -11.19 0.43 -21.34
C THR A 107 -12.50 0.35 -20.54
N GLY A 108 -12.80 1.39 -19.73
CA GLY A 108 -14.05 1.49 -18.97
C GLY A 108 -14.06 0.81 -17.60
N ARG A 109 -12.90 0.35 -17.10
CA ARG A 109 -12.76 -0.19 -15.74
C ARG A 109 -11.48 0.32 -15.06
N PRO A 110 -11.45 0.44 -13.73
CA PRO A 110 -10.22 0.81 -13.03
C PRO A 110 -9.20 -0.32 -13.11
N VAL A 111 -7.97 0.00 -13.48
CA VAL A 111 -6.84 -0.93 -13.54
C VAL A 111 -5.66 -0.33 -12.80
N GLU A 112 -5.25 -1.01 -11.73
CA GLU A 112 -4.06 -0.64 -10.95
C GLU A 112 -2.90 -1.57 -11.29
N HIS A 113 -1.70 -0.98 -11.31
CA HIS A 113 -0.45 -1.62 -11.71
C HIS A 113 0.50 -1.67 -10.52
N TYR A 114 0.96 -2.88 -10.21
CA TYR A 114 1.82 -3.20 -9.08
C TYR A 114 3.08 -3.89 -9.56
N ARG A 115 4.14 -3.79 -8.75
CA ARG A 115 5.41 -4.47 -9.01
C ARG A 115 5.65 -5.57 -7.98
N ARG A 116 5.92 -6.79 -8.41
CA ARG A 116 6.46 -7.83 -7.53
C ARG A 116 7.82 -7.40 -7.02
N VAL A 117 8.00 -7.46 -5.70
CA VAL A 117 9.28 -7.17 -5.06
C VAL A 117 9.73 -8.34 -4.21
N SER A 118 11.05 -8.52 -4.09
CA SER A 118 11.60 -9.50 -3.14
C SER A 118 11.25 -9.10 -1.71
N LEU A 119 11.27 -10.06 -0.78
CA LEU A 119 10.99 -9.76 0.63
C LEU A 119 12.02 -8.79 1.22
N ASP A 120 13.28 -8.85 0.79
CA ASP A 120 14.31 -7.92 1.23
C ASP A 120 14.08 -6.51 0.67
N THR A 121 13.65 -6.39 -0.59
CA THR A 121 13.26 -5.09 -1.15
C THR A 121 12.03 -4.54 -0.42
N ALA A 122 11.03 -5.37 -0.14
CA ALA A 122 9.84 -4.94 0.60
C ALA A 122 10.18 -4.43 2.00
N ARG A 123 11.11 -5.10 2.69
CA ARG A 123 11.63 -4.66 3.99
C ARG A 123 12.39 -3.34 3.88
N ALA A 124 13.20 -3.16 2.84
CA ALA A 124 13.90 -1.90 2.58
C ALA A 124 12.94 -0.76 2.25
N LEU A 125 11.81 -1.04 1.59
CA LEU A 125 10.73 -0.09 1.32
C LEU A 125 9.92 0.28 2.57
N LEU A 126 10.00 -0.47 3.67
CA LEU A 126 9.44 0.00 4.96
C LEU A 126 10.17 1.24 5.50
N ALA A 127 11.37 1.52 4.98
CA ALA A 127 12.17 2.69 5.28
C ALA A 127 12.20 3.70 4.13
N SER A 128 11.38 3.53 3.09
CA SER A 128 11.33 4.51 2.00
C SER A 128 10.71 5.80 2.52
N GLU A 129 11.32 6.94 2.19
CA GLU A 129 10.63 8.21 2.35
C GLU A 129 9.53 8.33 1.27
N PRO A 130 8.37 8.91 1.61
CA PRO A 130 7.40 9.28 0.58
C PRO A 130 8.06 10.31 -0.35
N GLY A 131 8.05 10.01 -1.65
CA GLY A 131 8.46 10.95 -2.70
C GLY A 131 7.41 12.02 -2.97
#